data_AF-A0A4R4U8H3-F1
#
_entry.id   AF-A0A4R4U8H3-F1
#
_cell.length_a   1.000
_cell.length_b   1.000
_cell.length_c   1.000
_cell.angle_alpha   90.00
_cell.angle_beta   90.00
_cell.angle_gamma   90.00
#
_symmetry.space_group_name_H-M   'P 1'
#
loop_
_entity.id
_entity.type
_entity.pdbx_description
1 polymer ?
#
loop_
_entity_poly.entity_id
_entity_poly.type
_entity_poly.pdbx_seq_one_letter_code
_entity_poly.pdbx_strand_id
1 'polypeptide(L)'
;MLIPEWVFTHEAAIEAFLGDGAYGPIFAAPVTERCLVDDERKLVRNAEGSETVSDTTIFFPDGAHCPEGSRVTVNGRTTTVIASHNRNGGGVPTPDHTDVVCR
;
A
#
# COMPACT_ATOMS: atom_id res chain seq x y z
N MET A 1 -4.00 6.43 -19.90
CA MET A 1 -5.17 5.53 -19.94
C MET A 1 -5.31 5.00 -18.54
N LEU A 2 -6.08 5.67 -17.68
CA LEU A 2 -6.21 5.29 -16.28
C LEU A 2 -6.65 3.82 -16.12
N ILE A 3 -6.22 3.16 -15.04
CA ILE A 3 -6.84 1.90 -14.63
C ILE A 3 -8.35 2.15 -14.52
N PRO A 4 -9.21 1.33 -15.15
CA PRO A 4 -10.65 1.54 -15.07
C PRO A 4 -11.13 1.57 -13.61
N GLU A 5 -11.88 2.61 -13.22
CA GLU A 5 -12.24 2.83 -11.82
C GLU A 5 -13.01 1.67 -11.18
N TRP A 6 -13.72 0.86 -11.97
CA TRP A 6 -14.47 -0.30 -11.47
C TRP A 6 -13.57 -1.41 -10.92
N VAL A 7 -12.27 -1.38 -11.21
CA VAL A 7 -11.28 -2.32 -10.67
C VAL A 7 -10.95 -2.02 -9.20
N PHE A 8 -11.05 -0.77 -8.76
CA PHE A 8 -10.79 -0.37 -7.38
C PHE A 8 -12.01 -0.65 -6.48
N THR A 9 -12.17 -1.93 -6.11
CA THR A 9 -13.34 -2.44 -5.38
C THR A 9 -13.24 -2.28 -3.85
N HIS A 10 -12.07 -1.93 -3.33
CA HIS A 10 -11.82 -1.77 -1.90
C HIS A 10 -11.64 -0.30 -1.53
N GLU A 11 -11.76 0.00 -0.24
CA GLU A 11 -11.37 1.28 0.36
C GLU A 11 -10.28 1.02 1.39
N ALA A 12 -9.22 1.83 1.34
CA ALA A 12 -8.16 1.80 2.32
C ALA A 12 -7.96 3.17 2.96
N ALA A 13 -7.76 3.18 4.27
CA ALA A 13 -7.35 4.38 5.00
C ALA A 13 -5.83 4.44 5.07
N ILE A 14 -5.24 5.52 4.54
CA ILE A 14 -3.81 5.77 4.52
C ILE A 14 -3.47 6.78 5.62
N GLU A 15 -2.65 6.37 6.57
CA GLU A 15 -2.00 7.25 7.55
C GLU A 15 -0.55 7.46 7.09
N ALA A 16 -0.30 8.55 6.37
CA ALA A 16 1.01 8.82 5.76
C ALA A 16 2.06 9.06 6.84
N PHE A 17 3.21 8.41 6.73
CA PHE A 17 4.32 8.60 7.66
C PHE A 17 4.96 9.98 7.49
N LEU A 18 5.13 10.69 8.60
CA LEU A 18 5.66 12.06 8.66
C LEU A 18 7.07 12.13 9.26
N GLY A 19 7.65 10.98 9.64
CA GLY A 19 8.93 10.88 10.32
C GLY A 19 8.83 10.43 11.78
N ASP A 20 9.98 10.37 12.44
CA ASP A 20 10.07 9.94 13.84
C ASP A 20 10.01 11.12 14.81
N GLY A 21 9.18 10.97 15.84
CA GLY A 21 9.12 11.87 17.00
C GLY A 21 9.77 11.26 18.23
N ALA A 22 9.81 12.03 19.33
CA ALA A 22 10.42 11.61 20.59
C ALA A 22 9.80 10.32 21.20
N TYR A 23 8.56 9.98 20.82
CA TYR A 23 7.82 8.82 21.33
C TYR A 23 7.52 7.77 20.26
N GLY A 24 8.14 7.87 19.08
CA GLY A 24 7.94 6.95 17.96
C GLY A 24 7.40 7.64 16.70
N PRO A 25 6.94 6.84 15.72
CA PRO A 25 6.57 7.34 14.41
C PRO A 25 5.34 8.26 14.46
N ILE A 26 5.38 9.34 13.68
CA ILE A 26 4.28 10.29 13.52
C ILE A 26 3.59 10.02 12.19
N PHE A 27 2.25 10.03 12.21
CA PHE A 27 1.43 9.83 11.02
C PHE A 27 0.50 11.01 10.80
N ALA A 28 0.18 11.28 9.53
CA ALA A 28 -0.87 12.21 9.14
C ALA A 28 -2.26 11.68 9.50
N ALA A 29 -3.26 12.56 9.46
CA ALA A 29 -4.65 12.15 9.55
C ALA A 29 -5.00 11.16 8.42
N PRO A 30 -5.84 10.14 8.69
CA PRO A 30 -6.15 9.12 7.71
C PRO A 30 -6.89 9.71 6.50
N VAL A 31 -6.43 9.38 5.31
CA VAL A 31 -7.10 9.68 4.03
C VAL A 31 -7.62 8.39 3.43
N THR A 32 -8.91 8.34 3.12
CA THR A 32 -9.53 7.16 2.48
C THR A 32 -9.38 7.25 0.97
N GLU A 33 -8.82 6.20 0.37
CA GLU A 33 -8.66 6.06 -1.08
C GLU A 33 -9.26 4.74 -1.56
N ARG A 34 -9.80 4.74 -2.78
CA ARG A 34 -10.20 3.50 -3.44
C ARG A 34 -8.96 2.71 -3.84
N CYS A 35 -9.02 1.39 -3.78
CA CYS A 35 -7.88 0.55 -4.14
C CYS A 35 -8.28 -0.83 -4.66
N LEU A 36 -7.30 -1.49 -5.28
CA LEU A 36 -7.29 -2.91 -5.60
C LEU A 36 -6.23 -3.54 -4.70
N VAL A 37 -6.59 -4.64 -4.02
CA VAL A 37 -5.67 -5.36 -3.14
C VAL A 37 -5.30 -6.68 -3.79
N ASP A 38 -4.01 -6.92 -3.90
CA ASP A 38 -3.41 -8.21 -4.24
C ASP A 38 -2.74 -8.78 -2.98
N ASP A 39 -3.42 -9.72 -2.32
CA ASP A 39 -2.95 -10.36 -1.08
C ASP A 39 -2.27 -11.68 -1.43
N GLU A 40 -0.92 -11.70 -1.43
CA GLU A 40 -0.13 -12.91 -1.59
C GLU A 40 0.39 -13.38 -0.22
N ARG A 41 -0.07 -14.55 0.23
CA ARG A 41 0.47 -15.18 1.43
C ARG A 41 1.47 -16.25 1.04
N LYS A 42 2.74 -16.01 1.39
CA LYS A 42 3.82 -16.95 1.13
C LYS A 42 4.23 -17.65 2.42
N LEU A 43 4.04 -18.96 2.47
CA LEU A 43 4.53 -19.77 3.57
C LEU A 43 6.00 -20.13 3.31
N VAL A 44 6.90 -19.55 4.10
CA VAL A 44 8.34 -19.85 4.10
C VAL A 44 8.61 -20.87 5.22
N ARG A 45 9.23 -22.00 4.93
CA ARG A 45 9.68 -22.93 5.99
C ARG A 45 11.13 -22.64 6.32
N ASN A 46 11.40 -22.21 7.55
CA ASN A 46 12.77 -22.07 8.08
C ASN A 46 13.13 -23.33 8.90
N ALA A 47 14.39 -23.42 9.36
CA ALA A 47 14.90 -24.60 10.06
C ALA A 47 14.27 -24.82 11.46
N GLU A 48 13.59 -23.82 12.01
CA GLU A 48 12.97 -23.80 13.33
C GLU A 48 11.44 -23.99 13.29
N GLY A 49 10.82 -23.89 12.11
CA GLY A 49 9.38 -23.99 11.92
C GLY A 49 8.89 -23.22 10.70
N SER A 50 7.60 -23.28 10.40
CA SER A 50 7.02 -22.49 9.30
C SER A 50 6.86 -21.02 9.71
N GLU A 51 7.41 -20.10 8.92
CA GLU A 51 7.18 -18.66 8.97
C GLU A 51 6.23 -18.24 7.82
N THR A 52 5.11 -17.59 8.10
CA THR A 52 4.24 -17.07 7.03
C THR A 52 4.59 -15.62 6.79
N VAL A 53 5.07 -15.28 5.60
CA VAL A 53 5.25 -13.90 5.15
C VAL A 53 4.01 -13.52 4.37
N SER A 54 3.33 -12.46 4.82
CA SER A 54 2.28 -11.82 4.03
C SER A 54 2.96 -10.69 3.26
N ASP A 55 2.94 -10.78 1.94
CA ASP A 55 3.36 -9.69 1.07
C ASP A 55 2.07 -9.22 0.38
N THR A 56 1.62 -8.02 0.73
CA THR A 56 0.40 -7.44 0.14
C THR A 56 0.80 -6.28 -0.75
N THR A 57 0.35 -6.29 -2.01
CA THR A 57 0.47 -5.13 -2.89
C THR A 57 -0.89 -4.45 -3.01
N ILE A 58 -0.93 -3.15 -2.78
CA ILE A 58 -2.14 -2.34 -2.89
C ILE A 58 -1.94 -1.35 -4.03
N PHE A 59 -2.84 -1.38 -5.00
CA PHE A 59 -2.86 -0.46 -6.13
C PHE A 59 -3.87 0.65 -5.87
N PHE A 60 -3.39 1.88 -5.90
CA PHE A 60 -4.19 3.09 -5.74
C PHE A 60 -4.31 3.88 -7.05
N PRO A 61 -5.32 4.76 -7.19
CA PRO A 61 -5.33 5.79 -8.20
C PRO A 61 -4.02 6.59 -8.22
N ASP A 62 -3.68 7.12 -9.39
CA ASP A 62 -2.51 7.99 -9.53
C ASP A 62 -2.58 9.19 -8.56
N GLY A 63 -1.43 9.57 -8.01
CA GLY A 63 -1.30 10.66 -7.05
C GLY A 63 -1.56 10.28 -5.58
N ALA A 64 -1.99 9.06 -5.27
CA ALA A 64 -2.12 8.62 -3.88
C ALA A 64 -0.78 8.73 -3.14
N HIS A 65 -0.79 9.44 -2.01
CA HIS A 65 0.42 9.72 -1.21
C HIS A 65 0.56 8.73 -0.06
N CYS A 66 1.45 7.75 -0.23
CA CYS A 66 1.64 6.66 0.73
C CYS A 66 3.14 6.30 0.84
N PRO A 67 3.98 7.18 1.45
CA PRO A 67 5.42 6.96 1.54
C PRO A 67 5.78 5.73 2.39
N GLU A 68 7.02 5.25 2.26
CA GLU A 68 7.58 4.18 3.10
C GLU A 68 7.39 4.50 4.60
N GLY A 69 7.05 3.47 5.38
CA GLY A 69 6.71 3.58 6.80
C GLY A 69 5.26 3.96 7.08
N SER A 70 4.48 4.39 6.08
CA SER A 70 3.05 4.69 6.25
C SER A 70 2.27 3.47 6.73
N ARG A 71 1.11 3.71 7.34
CA ARG A 71 0.16 2.65 7.68
C ARG A 71 -1.00 2.67 6.71
N VAL A 72 -1.36 1.50 6.22
CA VAL A 72 -2.54 1.33 5.37
C VAL A 72 -3.48 0.36 6.04
N THR A 73 -4.72 0.81 6.25
CA THR A 73 -5.79 -0.03 6.80
C THR A 73 -6.77 -0.40 5.70
N VAL A 74 -6.86 -1.68 5.35
CA VAL A 74 -7.75 -2.21 4.30
C VAL A 74 -8.28 -3.58 4.72
N ASN A 75 -9.53 -3.89 4.37
CA ASN A 75 -10.17 -5.18 4.72
C ASN A 75 -10.07 -5.53 6.22
N GLY A 76 -10.13 -4.52 7.09
CA GLY A 76 -10.05 -4.65 8.55
C GLY A 76 -8.64 -4.97 9.09
N ARG A 77 -7.59 -4.85 8.28
CA ARG A 77 -6.20 -5.08 8.68
C ARG A 77 -5.36 -3.84 8.44
N THR A 78 -4.48 -3.53 9.37
CA THR A 78 -3.47 -2.48 9.22
C THR A 78 -2.13 -3.12 8.90
N THR A 79 -1.46 -2.61 7.88
CA THR A 79 -0.15 -3.08 7.41
C THR A 79 0.80 -1.89 7.24
N THR A 80 2.10 -2.15 7.21
CA THR A 80 3.13 -1.13 7.08
C THR A 80 3.66 -1.10 5.65
N VAL A 81 3.74 0.09 5.06
CA VAL A 81 4.32 0.29 3.74
C VAL A 81 5.83 0.10 3.81
N ILE A 82 6.36 -0.77 2.95
CA ILE A 82 7.80 -0.99 2.78
C ILE A 82 8.33 -0.38 1.49
N ALA A 83 7.49 -0.15 0.50
CA ALA A 83 7.84 0.53 -0.75
C ALA A 83 6.61 1.20 -1.37
N SER A 84 6.83 2.34 -2.01
CA SER A 84 5.81 3.03 -2.82
C SER A 84 6.38 3.40 -4.18
N HIS A 85 5.67 3.06 -5.24
CA HIS A 85 6.09 3.31 -6.62
C HIS A 85 4.99 4.02 -7.38
N ASN A 86 5.23 5.25 -7.79
CA ASN A 86 4.37 5.92 -8.75
C ASN A 86 4.65 5.37 -10.16
N ARG A 87 3.66 4.70 -10.74
CA ARG A 87 3.67 4.19 -12.12
C ARG A 87 3.00 5.24 -12.99
N ASN A 88 3.76 6.23 -13.43
CA ASN A 88 3.30 7.19 -14.45
C ASN A 88 4.03 6.95 -15.78
N GLY A 89 3.32 7.12 -16.89
CA GLY A 89 3.91 7.07 -18.24
C GLY A 89 4.44 8.41 -18.74
N GLY A 90 4.54 9.45 -17.90
CA GLY A 90 5.03 10.75 -18.35
C GLY A 90 4.17 11.42 -19.44
N GLY A 91 2.85 11.20 -19.43
CA GLY A 91 1.90 11.86 -20.32
C GLY A 91 1.47 11.06 -21.56
N VAL A 92 2.00 9.85 -21.76
CA VAL A 92 1.39 8.89 -22.71
C VAL A 92 0.19 8.20 -22.06
N PRO A 93 -0.76 7.66 -22.84
CA PRO A 93 -1.96 7.06 -22.27
C PRO A 93 -1.69 5.65 -21.71
N THR A 94 -0.95 5.58 -20.60
CA THR A 94 -0.71 4.35 -19.81
C THR A 94 -1.64 4.23 -18.60
N PRO A 95 -1.85 3.02 -18.07
CA PRO A 95 -2.46 2.79 -16.75
C PRO A 95 -1.63 3.40 -15.65
N ASP A 96 -1.84 4.68 -15.39
CA ASP A 96 -1.14 5.40 -14.34
C ASP A 96 -1.79 5.08 -12.98
N HIS A 97 -0.95 4.75 -12.00
CA HIS A 97 -1.36 4.32 -10.66
C HIS A 97 -0.18 4.37 -9.68
N THR A 98 -0.47 4.18 -8.39
CA THR A 98 0.57 4.01 -7.36
C THR A 98 0.54 2.58 -6.82
N ASP A 99 1.68 1.90 -6.88
CA ASP A 99 1.89 0.61 -6.23
C ASP A 99 2.39 0.84 -4.81
N VAL A 100 1.79 0.16 -3.85
CA VAL A 100 2.22 0.18 -2.44
C VAL A 100 2.46 -1.24 -1.99
N VAL A 101 3.71 -1.57 -1.67
CA VAL A 101 4.09 -2.88 -1.15
C VAL A 101 4.08 -2.79 0.37
N CYS A 102 3.40 -3.75 1.00
CA CYS A 102 3.10 -3.74 2.42
C CYS A 102 3.51 -5.07 3.10
N ARG A 103 3.83 -4.98 4.40
CA ARG A 103 4.15 -6.11 5.27
C ARG A 103 3.51 -5.99 6.66
#